data_AF-T1A911-F1
#
_entry.id   AF-T1A911-F1
#
_cell.length_a   1.000
_cell.length_b   1.000
_cell.length_c   1.000
_cell.angle_alpha   90.00
_cell.angle_beta   90.00
_cell.angle_gamma   90.00
#
_symmetry.space_group_name_H-M   'P 1'
#
loop_
_entity.id
_entity.type
_entity.pdbx_description
1 polymer ?
#
loop_
_entity_poly.entity_id
_entity_poly.type
_entity_poly.pdbx_seq_one_letter_code
_entity_poly.pdbx_strand_id
1 'polypeptide(L)'
;MGSVDYAPGEAKGTPWHPHRGFETVTYIMDGVMDHRDSHGGGGTITNGDTQWMTAGSGILHIEAPPEWLVVKGGLFHGVQLWVNLPASQKFSAPKYQDIRSNQLALISSDDGGALIRVIAGSIGGFEGQE
;
A
#
# COMPACT_ATOMS: atom_id res chain seq x y z
N MET A 1 -1.81 0.19 11.41
CA MET A 1 -1.40 -1.16 10.97
C MET A 1 -0.12 -1.47 11.71
N GLY A 2 -0.15 -2.39 12.67
CA GLY A 2 1.04 -2.85 13.40
C GLY A 2 1.25 -4.34 13.12
N SER A 3 2.31 -4.95 13.62
CA SER A 3 2.46 -6.41 13.57
C SER A 3 1.44 -7.05 14.52
N VAL A 4 0.36 -7.60 13.96
CA VAL A 4 -0.73 -8.22 14.72
C VAL A 4 -1.01 -9.60 14.13
N ASP A 5 -1.04 -10.61 14.98
CA ASP A 5 -1.51 -11.95 14.62
C ASP A 5 -3.00 -12.04 14.97
N TYR A 6 -3.86 -11.93 13.96
CA TYR A 6 -5.31 -11.97 14.14
C TYR A 6 -5.79 -13.42 14.32
N ALA A 7 -6.66 -13.68 15.29
CA ALA A 7 -7.36 -14.97 15.36
C ALA A 7 -8.45 -15.06 14.25
N PRO A 8 -8.94 -16.28 13.94
CA PRO A 8 -10.12 -16.48 13.11
C PRO A 8 -11.27 -15.52 13.46
N GLY A 9 -11.74 -14.77 12.46
CA GLY A 9 -12.84 -13.81 12.57
C GLY A 9 -12.47 -12.42 13.11
N GLU A 10 -11.22 -12.19 13.51
CA GLU A 10 -10.81 -10.91 14.10
C GLU A 10 -10.30 -9.88 13.10
N ALA A 11 -9.75 -10.33 11.96
CA ALA A 11 -9.21 -9.44 10.95
C ALA A 11 -10.32 -8.54 10.38
N LYS A 12 -10.09 -7.22 10.37
CA LYS A 12 -11.04 -6.22 9.89
C LYS A 12 -10.38 -5.28 8.90
N GLY A 13 -11.16 -4.86 7.91
CA GLY A 13 -10.82 -3.80 6.97
C GLY A 13 -11.42 -2.46 7.37
N THR A 14 -11.25 -1.49 6.48
CA THR A 14 -12.04 -0.26 6.46
C THR A 14 -13.29 -0.47 5.60
N PRO A 15 -14.44 0.13 5.95
CA PRO A 15 -15.58 0.21 5.04
C PRO A 15 -15.27 1.18 3.88
N TRP A 16 -16.17 1.28 2.92
CA TRP A 16 -16.11 2.32 1.89
C TRP A 16 -15.96 3.72 2.50
N HIS A 17 -14.92 4.45 2.09
CA HIS A 17 -14.62 5.78 2.59
C HIS A 17 -13.96 6.68 1.52
N PRO A 18 -14.10 8.01 1.62
CA PRO A 18 -13.59 8.93 0.59
C PRO A 18 -12.18 9.45 0.90
N HIS A 19 -11.42 9.77 -0.15
CA HIS A 19 -10.20 10.58 -0.10
C HIS A 19 -10.17 11.64 -1.20
N ARG A 20 -9.46 12.75 -1.00
CA ARG A 20 -9.29 13.83 -1.99
C ARG A 20 -8.04 14.68 -1.71
N GLY A 21 -7.32 15.06 -2.76
CA GLY A 21 -6.29 16.11 -2.71
C GLY A 21 -4.92 15.66 -2.19
N PHE A 22 -4.71 14.36 -2.00
CA PHE A 22 -3.46 13.73 -1.59
C PHE A 22 -3.39 12.30 -2.16
N GLU A 23 -2.36 11.56 -1.78
CA GLU A 23 -2.13 10.17 -2.16
C GLU A 23 -2.02 9.28 -0.93
N THR A 24 -2.48 8.04 -1.01
CA THR A 24 -2.25 7.02 0.01
C THR A 24 -1.24 6.01 -0.50
N VAL A 25 -0.21 5.75 0.30
CA VAL A 25 0.82 4.74 0.02
C VAL A 25 0.69 3.65 1.07
N THR A 26 0.19 2.49 0.67
CA THR A 26 0.02 1.31 1.54
C THR A 26 1.13 0.31 1.19
N TYR A 27 2.01 0.01 2.16
CA TYR A 27 3.07 -0.99 2.04
C TYR A 27 2.78 -2.15 2.99
N ILE A 28 2.76 -3.37 2.47
CA ILE A 28 2.53 -4.58 3.26
C ILE A 28 3.87 -5.29 3.49
N MET A 29 4.25 -5.45 4.75
CA MET A 29 5.41 -6.26 5.13
C MET A 29 5.03 -7.73 5.22
N ASP A 30 3.95 -8.02 5.93
CA ASP A 30 3.42 -9.37 6.12
C ASP A 30 1.89 -9.37 6.05
N GLY A 31 1.33 -10.34 5.33
CA GLY A 31 -0.12 -10.52 5.19
C GLY A 31 -0.64 -10.12 3.81
N VAL A 32 -1.96 -10.07 3.70
CA VAL A 32 -2.65 -9.82 2.43
C VAL A 32 -3.82 -8.86 2.67
N MET A 33 -3.99 -7.89 1.78
CA MET A 33 -5.10 -6.94 1.78
C MET A 33 -5.65 -6.78 0.37
N ASP A 34 -6.96 -6.84 0.24
CA ASP A 34 -7.67 -6.47 -0.99
C ASP A 34 -8.11 -5.01 -0.91
N HIS A 35 -8.11 -4.33 -2.05
CA HIS A 35 -8.66 -2.99 -2.20
C HIS A 35 -9.54 -2.90 -3.44
N ARG A 36 -10.51 -1.98 -3.41
CA ARG A 36 -11.40 -1.68 -4.54
C ARG A 36 -11.87 -0.24 -4.46
N ASP A 37 -12.15 0.37 -5.60
CA ASP A 37 -12.66 1.74 -5.67
C ASP A 37 -13.83 1.96 -6.64
N SER A 38 -14.34 3.18 -6.61
CA SER A 38 -15.44 3.68 -7.43
C SER A 38 -15.07 3.97 -8.89
N HIS A 39 -13.79 3.93 -9.26
CA HIS A 39 -13.30 4.13 -10.64
C HIS A 39 -13.03 2.79 -11.34
N GLY A 40 -13.41 1.67 -10.72
CA GLY A 40 -13.25 0.32 -11.28
C GLY A 40 -11.86 -0.27 -11.04
N GLY A 41 -10.99 0.42 -10.30
CA GLY A 41 -9.73 -0.12 -9.84
C GLY A 41 -9.89 -1.04 -8.63
N GLY A 42 -8.75 -1.53 -8.15
CA GLY A 42 -8.66 -2.48 -7.07
C GLY A 42 -7.64 -3.57 -7.37
N GLY A 43 -7.39 -4.40 -6.37
CA GLY A 43 -6.38 -5.44 -6.44
C GLY A 43 -6.11 -6.06 -5.09
N THR A 44 -5.10 -6.93 -5.07
CA THR A 44 -4.56 -7.55 -3.87
C THR A 44 -3.14 -7.07 -3.67
N ILE A 45 -2.81 -6.66 -2.45
CA ILE A 45 -1.48 -6.25 -2.00
C ILE A 45 -1.00 -7.32 -1.02
N THR A 46 0.22 -7.82 -1.21
CA THR A 46 0.82 -8.87 -0.37
C THR A 46 2.24 -8.49 0.05
N ASN A 47 2.94 -9.39 0.73
CA ASN A 47 4.28 -9.19 1.28
C ASN A 47 5.23 -8.50 0.30
N GLY A 48 5.73 -7.34 0.70
CA GLY A 48 6.67 -6.52 -0.04
C GLY A 48 6.05 -5.66 -1.15
N ASP A 49 4.77 -5.80 -1.45
CA ASP A 49 4.07 -4.96 -2.42
C ASP A 49 3.71 -3.60 -1.82
N THR A 50 3.62 -2.60 -2.70
CA THR A 50 3.16 -1.25 -2.39
C THR A 50 2.02 -0.88 -3.33
N GLN A 51 0.93 -0.35 -2.76
CA GLN A 51 -0.11 0.34 -3.52
C GLN A 51 0.04 1.84 -3.34
N TRP A 52 0.28 2.56 -4.44
CA TRP A 52 0.31 4.03 -4.46
C TRP A 52 -0.95 4.54 -5.15
N MET A 53 -1.91 5.02 -4.37
CA MET A 53 -3.18 5.55 -4.89
C MET A 53 -3.16 7.07 -4.86
N THR A 54 -3.23 7.70 -6.03
CA THR A 54 -3.47 9.14 -6.15
C THR A 54 -4.98 9.38 -6.02
N ALA A 55 -5.45 9.99 -4.93
CA ALA A 55 -6.87 10.31 -4.77
C ALA A 55 -7.30 11.53 -5.61
N GLY A 56 -6.41 12.52 -5.76
CA GLY A 56 -6.62 13.67 -6.65
C GLY A 56 -7.99 14.34 -6.46
N SER A 57 -8.75 14.47 -7.54
CA SER A 57 -10.08 15.11 -7.56
C SER A 57 -11.13 14.42 -6.68
N GLY A 58 -10.91 13.16 -6.29
CA GLY A 58 -11.70 12.42 -5.30
C GLY A 58 -11.89 10.95 -5.67
N ILE A 59 -11.83 10.06 -4.67
CA ILE A 59 -12.10 8.62 -4.84
C ILE A 59 -12.84 8.07 -3.63
N LEU A 60 -13.79 7.15 -3.85
CA LEU A 60 -14.33 6.27 -2.82
C LEU A 60 -13.66 4.92 -2.95
N HIS A 61 -13.16 4.37 -1.84
CA HIS A 61 -12.49 3.07 -1.85
C HIS A 61 -12.71 2.28 -0.56
N ILE A 62 -12.40 0.99 -0.61
CA ILE A 62 -12.47 0.04 0.49
C ILE A 62 -11.15 -0.73 0.55
N GLU A 63 -10.65 -0.97 1.76
CA GLU A 63 -9.45 -1.78 2.00
C GLU A 63 -9.81 -2.87 3.03
N ALA A 64 -9.81 -4.14 2.62
CA ALA A 64 -10.29 -5.23 3.45
C ALA A 64 -9.38 -6.47 3.38
N PRO A 65 -9.24 -7.23 4.48
CA PRO A 65 -8.62 -8.54 4.41
C PRO A 65 -9.45 -9.45 3.47
N PRO A 66 -8.81 -10.31 2.66
CA PRO A 66 -9.50 -11.31 1.88
C PRO A 66 -10.37 -12.21 2.77
N GLU A 67 -11.49 -12.71 2.25
CA GLU A 67 -12.43 -13.54 3.03
C GLU A 67 -11.75 -14.75 3.69
N TRP A 68 -10.85 -15.43 2.97
CA TRP A 68 -10.12 -16.58 3.49
C TRP A 68 -9.22 -16.21 4.68
N LEU A 69 -8.68 -14.98 4.70
CA LEU A 69 -7.83 -14.48 5.79
C LEU A 69 -8.68 -14.11 7.00
N VAL A 70 -9.90 -13.60 6.79
CA VAL A 70 -10.87 -13.41 7.88
C VAL A 70 -11.20 -14.74 8.54
N VAL A 71 -11.47 -15.80 7.76
CA VAL A 71 -11.81 -17.12 8.30
C VAL A 71 -10.64 -17.77 9.03
N LYS A 72 -9.43 -17.67 8.48
CA LYS A 72 -8.24 -18.36 9.01
C LYS A 72 -7.56 -17.59 10.16
N GLY A 73 -7.63 -16.27 10.15
CA GLY A 73 -6.71 -15.43 10.89
C GLY A 73 -5.30 -15.42 10.25
N GLY A 74 -4.38 -14.73 10.90
CA GLY A 74 -2.97 -14.68 10.53
C GLY A 74 -2.32 -13.33 10.76
N LEU A 75 -1.01 -13.32 10.49
CA LEU A 75 -0.18 -12.13 10.62
C LEU A 75 -0.58 -11.06 9.60
N PHE A 76 -0.79 -9.85 10.11
CA PHE A 76 -0.94 -8.64 9.32
C PHE A 76 0.02 -7.59 9.84
N HIS A 77 0.82 -7.02 8.93
CA HIS A 77 1.83 -6.02 9.25
C HIS A 77 2.07 -5.15 8.01
N GLY A 78 1.86 -3.86 8.18
CA GLY A 78 2.05 -2.90 7.09
C GLY A 78 2.03 -1.48 7.61
N VAL A 79 2.24 -0.54 6.70
CA VAL A 79 2.20 0.90 6.98
C VAL A 79 1.37 1.57 5.89
N GLN A 80 0.59 2.59 6.29
CA GLN A 80 -0.11 3.46 5.38
C GLN A 80 0.37 4.90 5.61
N LEU A 81 0.81 5.55 4.55
CA LEU A 81 1.30 6.93 4.54
C LEU A 81 0.39 7.79 3.67
N TRP A 82 0.14 9.03 4.08
CA TRP A 82 -0.55 10.01 3.24
C TRP A 82 0.46 11.05 2.76
N VAL A 83 0.62 11.13 1.44
CA VAL A 83 1.54 12.06 0.78
C VAL A 83 0.74 13.19 0.16
N ASN A 84 0.99 14.42 0.60
CA ASN A 84 0.23 15.57 0.13
C ASN A 84 0.56 15.88 -1.33
N LEU A 85 -0.46 16.13 -2.16
CA LEU A 85 -0.24 16.59 -3.53
C LEU A 85 0.07 18.10 -3.58
N PRO A 86 0.94 18.57 -4.47
CA PRO A 86 1.09 19.99 -4.79
C PRO A 86 -0.25 20.62 -5.16
N ALA A 87 -0.42 21.92 -4.89
CA ALA A 87 -1.70 22.62 -5.10
C ALA A 87 -2.25 22.45 -6.53
N SER A 88 -1.40 22.49 -7.54
CA SER A 88 -1.77 22.31 -8.95
C SER A 88 -2.24 20.90 -9.30
N GLN A 89 -1.93 19.89 -8.48
CA GLN A 89 -2.26 18.48 -8.73
C GLN A 89 -3.41 17.96 -7.86
N LYS A 90 -3.94 18.78 -6.93
CA LYS A 90 -5.02 18.34 -6.02
C LYS A 90 -6.31 17.93 -6.71
N PHE A 91 -6.48 18.27 -7.98
CA PHE A 91 -7.65 17.90 -8.80
C PHE A 91 -7.29 17.00 -9.99
N SER A 92 -6.09 16.41 -10.01
CA SER A 92 -5.73 15.39 -10.98
C SER A 92 -6.70 14.21 -10.93
N ALA A 93 -6.85 13.49 -12.05
CA ALA A 93 -7.67 12.28 -12.08
C ALA A 93 -7.12 11.23 -11.10
N PRO A 94 -8.00 10.49 -10.39
CA PRO A 94 -7.55 9.40 -9.53
C PRO A 94 -6.86 8.31 -10.35
N LYS A 95 -5.82 7.70 -9.78
CA LYS A 95 -5.07 6.59 -10.41
C LYS A 95 -4.41 5.69 -9.36
N TYR A 96 -4.04 4.49 -9.79
CA TYR A 96 -3.20 3.57 -9.01
C TYR A 96 -1.86 3.38 -9.67
N GLN A 97 -0.87 3.11 -8.84
CA GLN A 97 0.34 2.40 -9.20
C GLN A 97 0.42 1.15 -8.33
N ASP A 98 0.24 -0.01 -8.96
CA ASP A 98 0.40 -1.30 -8.31
C ASP A 98 1.85 -1.73 -8.43
N ILE A 99 2.60 -1.57 -7.35
CA ILE A 99 4.04 -1.80 -7.32
C ILE A 99 4.30 -3.14 -6.63
N ARG A 100 4.66 -4.14 -7.42
CA ARG A 100 4.97 -5.49 -6.93
C ARG A 100 6.35 -5.53 -6.29
N SER A 101 6.50 -6.37 -5.27
CA SER A 101 7.75 -6.53 -4.53
C SER A 101 8.96 -6.88 -5.41
N ASN A 102 8.74 -7.56 -6.54
CA ASN A 102 9.77 -7.94 -7.52
C ASN A 102 10.15 -6.81 -8.49
N GLN A 103 9.42 -5.68 -8.49
CA GLN A 103 9.75 -4.48 -9.24
C GLN A 103 10.58 -3.49 -8.41
N LEU A 104 10.68 -3.70 -7.10
CA LEU A 104 11.37 -2.82 -6.17
C LEU A 104 12.83 -3.24 -5.97
N ALA A 105 13.74 -2.28 -5.95
CA ALA A 105 15.11 -2.53 -5.55
C ALA A 105 15.16 -2.89 -4.06
N LEU A 106 15.70 -4.08 -3.75
CA LEU A 106 16.04 -4.51 -2.41
C LEU A 106 17.56 -4.57 -2.30
N ILE A 107 18.13 -3.66 -1.53
CA ILE A 107 19.57 -3.50 -1.36
C ILE A 107 19.97 -3.75 0.08
N SER A 108 21.24 -4.09 0.30
CA SER A 108 21.81 -4.26 1.63
C SER A 108 22.96 -3.28 1.86
N SER A 109 23.27 -2.98 3.12
CA SER A 109 24.58 -2.42 3.47
C SER A 109 25.72 -3.39 3.14
N ASP A 110 26.94 -2.89 3.00
CA ASP A 110 28.12 -3.71 2.66
C ASP A 110 28.37 -4.83 3.67
N ASP A 111 28.05 -4.60 4.94
CA ASP A 111 28.15 -5.57 6.03
C ASP A 111 26.92 -6.48 6.19
N GLY A 112 25.88 -6.27 5.38
CA GLY A 112 24.61 -7.01 5.44
C GLY A 112 23.75 -6.69 6.67
N GLY A 113 24.11 -5.71 7.50
CA GLY A 113 23.41 -5.36 8.73
C GLY A 113 22.08 -4.61 8.52
N ALA A 114 21.86 -4.04 7.34
CA ALA A 114 20.62 -3.37 6.97
C ALA A 114 20.12 -3.83 5.60
N LEU A 115 18.80 -3.90 5.47
CA LEU A 115 18.10 -4.09 4.20
C LEU A 115 17.24 -2.86 3.93
N ILE A 116 17.29 -2.35 2.70
CA ILE A 116 16.52 -1.20 2.25
C ILE A 116 15.73 -1.61 1.02
N ARG A 117 14.42 -1.40 1.07
CA ARG A 117 13.54 -1.50 -0.10
C ARG A 117 13.26 -0.10 -0.62
N VAL A 118 13.69 0.20 -1.83
CA VAL A 118 13.54 1.55 -2.43
C VAL A 118 12.19 1.62 -3.14
N ILE A 119 11.17 2.15 -2.47
CA ILE A 119 9.81 2.26 -3.02
C ILE A 119 9.70 3.44 -4.00
N ALA A 120 10.22 4.61 -3.62
CA ALA A 120 10.22 5.82 -4.43
C ALA A 120 11.46 6.68 -4.12
N GLY A 121 11.79 7.59 -5.03
CA GLY A 121 13.01 8.39 -4.97
C GLY A 121 14.26 7.54 -5.29
N SER A 122 15.41 7.92 -4.75
CA SER A 122 16.66 7.20 -5.00
C SER A 122 17.61 7.20 -3.81
N ILE A 123 18.46 6.17 -3.76
CA ILE A 123 19.52 6.03 -2.76
C ILE A 123 20.68 5.22 -3.34
N GLY A 124 21.91 5.73 -3.21
CA GLY A 124 23.12 5.00 -3.62
C GLY A 124 23.15 4.58 -5.09
N GLY A 125 22.47 5.31 -6.00
CA GLY A 125 22.36 4.96 -7.41
C GLY A 125 21.26 3.94 -7.74
N PHE A 126 20.47 3.51 -6.75
CA PHE A 126 19.27 2.69 -6.94
C PHE A 126 18.03 3.58 -6.94
N GLU A 127 17.15 3.35 -7.91
CA GLU A 127 15.91 4.10 -8.13
C GLU A 127 14.70 3.31 -7.62
N GLY A 128 13.72 4.02 -7.07
CA GLY A 128 12.37 3.50 -6.80
C GLY A 128 11.44 3.65 -8.01
N GLN A 129 10.15 3.44 -7.78
CA GLN A 129 9.12 3.70 -8.78
C GLN A 129 8.74 5.20 -8.80
N GLU A 130 8.27 5.67 -9.96
CA GLU A 130 7.89 7.08 -10.23
C GLU A 130 6.40 7.36 -10.01
#